data_AF-C5BE25-F1
#
_entry.id   AF-C5BE25-F1
#
_cell.length_a   1.000
_cell.length_b   1.000
_cell.length_c   1.000
_cell.angle_alpha   90.00
_cell.angle_beta   90.00
_cell.angle_gamma   90.00
#
_symmetry.space_group_name_H-M   'P 1'
#
loop_
_entity.id
_entity.type
_entity.pdbx_description
1 polymer ?
#
loop_
_entity_poly.entity_id
_entity_poly.type
_entity_poly.pdbx_seq_one_letter_code
_entity_poly.pdbx_strand_id
1 'polypeptide(L)' 'MNIVFLGIDLAKNVFQLCGLNQAGKPVYTKRTGRKELLQTLANIPACLIGIEASVHRGILLAA' A
#
# COMPACT_ATOMS: atom_id res chain seq x y z
N MET A 1 13.80 4.97 9.69
CA MET A 1 13.15 5.09 8.37
C MET A 1 11.79 5.72 8.59
N ASN A 2 11.60 6.99 8.23
CA ASN A 2 10.36 7.73 8.54
C ASN A 2 9.38 7.61 7.36
N ILE A 3 8.44 6.68 7.47
CA ILE A 3 7.34 6.53 6.50
C ILE A 3 6.17 7.32 7.05
N VAL A 4 5.69 8.31 6.29
CA VAL A 4 4.52 9.13 6.68
C VAL A 4 3.31 8.87 5.81
N PHE A 5 3.53 8.39 4.57
CA PHE A 5 2.48 7.87 3.69
C PHE A 5 2.86 6.46 3.20
N LEU A 6 1.88 5.56 3.16
CA LEU A 6 2.03 4.22 2.60
C LEU A 6 0.96 4.00 1.52
N GLY A 7 1.40 3.87 0.28
CA GLY A 7 0.56 3.42 -0.84
C GLY A 7 0.52 1.90 -0.91
N ILE A 8 -0.67 1.34 -1.13
CA ILE A 8 -0.90 -0.10 -1.33
C ILE A 8 -1.66 -0.30 -2.65
N ASP A 9 -0.98 -0.90 -3.62
CA ASP A 9 -1.57 -1.35 -4.88
C ASP A 9 -2.11 -2.78 -4.71
N LEU A 10 -3.39 -2.95 -5.08
CA LEU A 10 -4.13 -4.20 -4.93
C LEU A 10 -4.08 -5.03 -6.23
N ALA A 11 -3.31 -6.12 -6.25
CA ALA A 11 -3.51 -7.22 -7.20
C ALA A 11 -4.14 -8.45 -6.52
N LYS A 12 -4.61 -9.42 -7.31
CA LYS A 12 -5.45 -10.55 -6.81
C LYS A 12 -4.88 -11.27 -5.58
N ASN A 13 -3.57 -11.51 -5.53
CA ASN A 13 -2.92 -12.24 -4.43
C ASN A 13 -1.61 -11.61 -3.97
N VAL A 14 -1.22 -10.51 -4.58
CA VAL A 14 0.07 -9.85 -4.36
C VAL A 14 -0.17 -8.36 -4.25
N PHE A 15 0.47 -7.73 -3.28
CA PHE A 15 0.33 -6.32 -2.98
C PHE A 15 1.69 -5.65 -3.12
N GLN A 16 1.70 -4.48 -3.74
CA GLN A 16 2.88 -3.64 -3.80
C GLN A 16 2.73 -2.51 -2.79
N LEU A 17 3.67 -2.44 -1.84
CA LEU A 17 3.75 -1.40 -0.84
C LEU A 17 4.79 -0.36 -1.26
N CYS A 18 4.43 0.93 -1.19
CA CYS A 18 5.33 2.05 -1.43
C CYS A 18 5.21 3.07 -0.29
N GLY A 19 6.25 3.20 0.53
CA GLY A 19 6.29 4.14 1.64
C GLY A 19 7.07 5.40 1.29
N LEU A 20 6.49 6.56 1.53
CA LEU A 20 7.08 7.88 1.28
C LEU A 20 7.47 8.57 2.58
N ASN A 21 8.54 9.35 2.54
CA ASN A 21 8.90 10.28 3.62
C ASN A 21 8.14 11.62 3.48
N GLN A 22 8.40 12.57 4.39
CA GLN A 22 7.75 13.89 4.40
C GLN A 22 8.01 14.71 3.13
N ALA A 23 9.10 14.44 2.40
CA ALA A 23 9.41 15.09 1.13
C ALA A 23 8.77 14.38 -0.08
N GLY A 24 7.90 13.39 0.15
CA GLY A 24 7.30 12.58 -0.91
C GLY A 24 8.27 11.59 -1.58
N LYS A 25 9.49 11.42 -1.05
CA LYS A 25 10.49 10.52 -1.62
C LYS A 25 10.19 9.08 -1.20
N PRO A 26 10.21 8.11 -2.13
CA PRO A 26 10.10 6.70 -1.79
C PRO A 26 11.28 6.29 -0.93
N VAL A 27 10.97 5.82 0.28
CA VAL A 27 11.96 5.28 1.21
C VAL A 27 11.75 3.80 1.41
N TYR A 28 10.53 3.27 1.26
CA TYR A 28 10.21 1.86 1.46
C TYR A 28 9.51 1.28 0.25
N THR A 29 9.92 0.09 -0.19
CA THR A 29 9.23 -0.69 -1.22
C THR A 29 9.24 -2.16 -0.83
N LYS A 30 8.07 -2.80 -0.89
CA LYS A 30 7.97 -4.23 -0.60
C LYS A 30 6.80 -4.85 -1.36
N ARG A 31 7.07 -5.98 -1.99
CA ARG A 31 6.04 -6.85 -2.54
C ARG A 31 5.68 -7.91 -1.50
N THR A 32 4.39 -8.06 -1.20
CA THR A 32 3.93 -9.00 -0.16
C THR A 32 2.69 -9.77 -0.62
N GLY A 33 2.55 -11.01 -0.16
CA GLY A 33 1.37 -11.83 -0.44
C GLY A 33 0.20 -11.54 0.50
N ARG A 34 -1.00 -12.01 0.16
CA ARG A 34 -2.22 -11.86 0.98
C ARG A 34 -2.06 -12.32 2.43
N LYS A 35 -1.33 -13.40 2.67
CA LYS A 35 -1.11 -13.97 4.01
C LYS A 35 -0.15 -13.13 4.86
N GLU A 36 0.76 -12.42 4.23
CA GLU A 36 1.84 -11.67 4.89
C GLU A 36 1.55 -10.18 5.03
N LEU A 37 0.50 -9.68 4.35
CA LEU A 37 0.16 -8.26 4.31
C LEU A 37 -0.05 -7.70 5.71
N LEU A 38 -0.91 -8.31 6.52
CA LEU A 38 -1.21 -7.83 7.88
C LEU A 38 0.02 -7.82 8.79
N GLN A 39 0.83 -8.88 8.74
CA GLN A 39 2.08 -8.96 9.50
C GLN A 39 3.08 -7.89 9.02
N THR A 40 3.17 -7.65 7.72
CA THR A 40 4.03 -6.61 7.15
C THR A 40 3.58 -5.22 7.61
N LEU A 41 2.28 -4.92 7.56
CA LEU A 41 1.74 -3.64 8.01
C LEU A 41 1.94 -3.41 9.52
N ALA A 42 1.81 -4.46 10.34
CA ALA A 42 2.02 -4.37 11.79
C ALA A 42 3.47 -3.99 12.18
N ASN A 43 4.45 -4.22 11.30
CA ASN A 43 5.84 -3.84 11.52
C ASN A 43 6.18 -2.44 10.98
N ILE A 44 5.21 -1.75 10.38
CA ILE A 44 5.40 -0.38 9.87
C ILE A 44 4.89 0.60 10.94
N PRO A 45 5.66 1.66 11.28
CA PRO A 45 5.19 2.72 12.17
C PRO A 45 3.87 3.34 11.68
N ALA A 46 3.09 3.91 12.60
CA ALA A 46 1.83 4.57 12.25
C ALA A 46 2.06 5.64 11.16
N CYS A 47 1.32 5.51 10.07
CA CYS A 47 1.39 6.39 8.90
C CYS A 47 0.04 6.44 8.20
N LEU A 48 -0.15 7.43 7.33
CA LEU A 48 -1.37 7.53 6.53
C LEU A 48 -1.33 6.52 5.39
N ILE A 49 -2.35 5.68 5.28
CA ILE A 49 -2.42 4.64 4.24
C ILE A 49 -3.37 5.07 3.14
N GLY A 50 -2.88 5.06 1.91
CA GLY A 50 -3.69 5.14 0.69
C GLY A 50 -3.83 3.76 0.05
N ILE A 51 -5.05 3.34 -0.23
CA ILE A 51 -5.38 2.06 -0.89
C ILE A 51 -6.15 2.38 -2.17
N GLU A 52 -5.78 1.73 -3.27
CA GLU A 52 -6.58 1.76 -4.49
C GLU A 52 -7.92 1.04 -4.29
N ALA A 53 -9.01 1.60 -4.82
CA ALA A 53 -10.29 0.92 -4.83
C ALA A 53 -10.32 -0.10 -5.99
N SER A 54 -10.28 -1.40 -5.68
CA SER A 54 -10.42 -2.45 -6.69
C SER A 54 -11.86 -2.99 -6.71
N VAL A 55 -12.56 -2.81 -7.83
CA VAL A 55 -13.92 -3.31 -8.06
C VAL A 55 -13.86 -4.52 -9.02
N HIS A 56 -14.43 -5.66 -8.61
CA HIS A 56 -14.33 -6.92 -9.37
C HIS A 56 -15.39 -7.13 -10.47
N ARG A 57 -16.21 -6.17 -10.88
CA ARG A 57 -17.07 -6.31 -12.08
C ARG A 57 -17.22 -4.97 -12.77
N GLY A 58 -17.15 -4.96 -14.11
CA GLY A 58 -17.14 -3.76 -14.94
C GLY A 58 -18.28 -2.78 -14.60
N ILE A 59 -18.01 -1.48 -14.78
CA ILE A 59 -18.77 -0.30 -14.32
C ILE A 59 -18.49 -0.03 -12.83
N LEU A 60 -17.83 1.04 -12.39
CA LEU A 60 -17.94 2.46 -12.75
C LEU A 60 -16.66 3.23 -12.34
N LEU A 61 -16.37 4.29 -13.10
CA LEU A 61 -15.50 5.45 -12.90
C LEU A 61 -14.48 5.45 -11.75
N ALA A 62 -13.20 5.53 -12.11
CA ALA A 62 -12.19 6.21 -11.31
C ALA A 62 -12.44 7.73 -11.36
N ALA A 63 -12.49 8.36 -10.19
CA ALA A 63 -12.31 9.81 -10.04
C ALA A 63 -10.81 10.14 -10.07
#